data_AF-A0A645G3D8-F1
#
_entry.id   AF-A0A645G3D8-F1
#
_cell.length_a   1.000
_cell.length_b   1.000
_cell.length_c   1.000
_cell.angle_alpha   90.00
_cell.angle_beta   90.00
_cell.angle_gamma   90.00
#
_symmetry.space_group_name_H-M   'P 1'
#
loop_
_entity.id
_entity.type
_entity.pdbx_description
1 polymer ?
#
loop_
_entity_poly.entity_id
_entity_poly.type
_entity_poly.pdbx_seq_one_letter_code
_entity_poly.pdbx_strand_id
1 'polypeptide(L)'
;MPAKLKLAEWAPDFGGREIHPTAGVVAVGARKPLVAFNVNLDTDNVEVAKEIAKVVRASSGGFRGIKALGLLPVPGGRAQVSMNVVDYEAAPLYRAVEVIRMEAARWGARVMGTELVGLTPAKALIDSAAYYLQLEGFEGRRQVLEYHLIGSGGGKHE
;
A
#
# COMPACT_ATOMS: atom_id res chain seq x y z
N MET A 1 -9.80 24.68 -8.81
CA MET A 1 -8.81 24.17 -9.80
C MET A 1 -8.51 25.18 -10.91
N PRO A 2 -9.50 25.76 -11.63
CA PRO A 2 -9.23 26.64 -12.77
C PRO A 2 -8.40 27.89 -12.43
N ALA A 3 -8.65 28.49 -11.26
CA ALA A 3 -7.89 29.65 -10.78
C ALA A 3 -6.42 29.31 -10.47
N LYS A 4 -6.13 28.09 -9.98
CA LYS A 4 -4.75 27.67 -9.67
C LYS A 4 -3.92 27.58 -10.95
N LEU A 5 -4.50 27.09 -12.04
CA LEU A 5 -3.81 26.95 -13.33
C LEU A 5 -3.38 28.28 -13.96
N LYS A 6 -3.81 29.43 -13.42
CA LYS A 6 -3.33 30.77 -13.82
C LYS A 6 -2.08 31.21 -13.06
N LEU A 7 -1.77 30.58 -11.92
CA LEU A 7 -0.60 30.90 -11.09
C LEU A 7 0.66 30.28 -11.69
N ALA A 8 1.75 31.05 -11.78
CA ALA A 8 2.99 30.60 -12.42
C ALA A 8 3.48 29.23 -11.90
N GLU A 9 3.39 29.00 -10.58
CA GLU A 9 3.79 27.76 -9.90
C GLU A 9 2.97 26.51 -10.27
N TRP A 10 1.79 26.68 -10.88
CA TRP A 10 0.91 25.61 -11.36
C TRP A 10 0.94 25.50 -12.90
N ALA A 11 2.01 25.98 -13.55
CA ALA A 11 2.22 25.74 -14.97
C ALA A 11 2.31 24.22 -15.24
N PRO A 12 1.56 23.67 -16.21
CA PRO A 12 1.75 22.30 -16.64
C PRO A 12 3.15 22.09 -17.21
N ASP A 13 3.77 20.95 -16.94
CA ASP A 13 5.05 20.57 -17.55
C ASP A 13 4.92 20.41 -19.09
N PHE A 14 3.73 20.00 -19.54
CA PHE A 14 3.39 19.83 -20.95
C PHE A 14 1.97 20.32 -21.25
N GLY A 15 1.76 20.82 -22.47
CA GLY A 15 0.48 21.33 -22.95
C GLY A 15 0.23 22.80 -22.58
N GLY A 16 -0.98 23.27 -22.88
CA GLY A 16 -1.42 24.64 -22.60
C GLY A 16 -1.99 24.81 -21.19
N ARG A 17 -2.22 26.07 -20.80
CA ARG A 17 -2.85 26.43 -19.51
C ARG A 17 -4.39 26.43 -19.55
N GLU A 18 -4.96 25.79 -20.57
CA GLU A 18 -6.40 25.68 -20.77
C GLU A 18 -6.86 24.29 -20.35
N ILE A 19 -7.94 24.23 -19.58
CA ILE A 19 -8.54 22.96 -19.18
C ILE A 19 -9.35 22.43 -20.36
N HIS A 20 -9.06 21.20 -20.80
CA HIS A 20 -9.82 20.60 -21.89
C HIS A 20 -11.29 20.43 -21.47
N PRO A 21 -12.28 20.83 -22.29
CA PRO A 21 -13.68 20.92 -21.87
C PRO A 21 -14.27 19.57 -21.42
N THR A 22 -13.81 18.45 -21.99
CA THR A 22 -14.30 17.10 -21.65
C THR A 22 -13.27 16.24 -20.91
N ALA A 23 -11.98 16.53 -21.05
CA ALA A 23 -10.90 15.66 -20.54
C ALA A 23 -10.23 16.24 -19.29
N GLY A 24 -10.47 17.52 -18.98
CA GLY A 24 -9.90 18.18 -17.82
C GLY A 24 -8.39 18.39 -17.95
N VAL A 25 -7.68 17.98 -16.90
CA VAL A 25 -6.21 18.04 -16.80
C VAL A 25 -5.72 16.63 -16.48
N VAL A 26 -4.65 16.19 -17.13
CA VAL A 26 -4.07 14.85 -16.96
C VAL A 26 -2.72 14.96 -16.27
N ALA A 27 -2.51 14.12 -15.25
CA ALA A 27 -1.21 13.93 -14.63
C ALA A 27 -0.65 12.55 -15.03
N VAL A 28 0.55 12.54 -15.59
CA VAL A 28 1.29 11.32 -15.92
C VAL A 28 2.53 11.25 -15.04
N GLY A 29 2.88 10.06 -14.56
CA GLY A 29 4.07 9.87 -13.76
C GLY A 29 4.45 8.40 -13.63
N ALA A 30 5.70 8.16 -13.26
CA ALA A 30 6.22 6.85 -12.94
C ALA A 30 6.43 6.72 -11.43
N ARG A 31 6.15 5.53 -10.88
CA ARG A 31 6.37 5.20 -9.46
C ARG A 31 6.71 3.72 -9.31
N LYS A 32 7.23 3.34 -8.14
CA LYS A 32 7.28 1.93 -7.73
C LYS A 32 5.86 1.32 -7.74
N PRO A 33 5.72 0.00 -7.96
CA PRO A 33 4.46 -0.69 -7.75
C PRO A 33 3.92 -0.44 -6.36
N LEU A 34 2.62 -0.17 -6.28
CA LEU A 34 1.89 0.02 -5.03
C LEU A 34 1.14 -1.26 -4.71
N VAL A 35 1.09 -1.63 -3.43
CA VAL A 35 0.21 -2.67 -2.91
C VAL A 35 -0.94 -2.01 -2.15
N ALA A 36 -2.17 -2.20 -2.63
CA ALA A 36 -3.37 -1.81 -1.90
C ALA A 36 -3.76 -2.94 -0.95
N PHE A 37 -3.62 -2.70 0.36
CA PHE A 37 -3.71 -3.74 1.37
C PHE A 37 -4.45 -3.23 2.60
N ASN A 38 -5.48 -3.94 3.00
CA ASN A 38 -6.31 -3.56 4.13
C ASN A 38 -6.20 -4.55 5.27
N VAL A 39 -6.35 -4.06 6.50
CA VAL A 39 -6.41 -4.88 7.72
C VAL A 39 -7.74 -4.66 8.42
N ASN A 40 -8.52 -5.74 8.56
CA ASN A 40 -9.86 -5.73 9.14
C ASN A 40 -9.78 -5.92 10.66
N LEU A 41 -10.48 -5.06 11.41
CA LEU A 41 -10.57 -5.16 12.87
C LEU A 41 -11.89 -5.82 13.28
N ASP A 42 -11.95 -6.40 14.48
CA ASP A 42 -13.17 -7.00 15.05
C ASP A 42 -14.09 -5.99 15.76
N THR A 43 -13.92 -4.70 15.45
CA THR A 43 -14.72 -3.59 15.95
C THR A 43 -15.34 -2.81 14.79
N ASP A 44 -16.49 -2.20 15.02
CA ASP A 44 -17.13 -1.21 14.12
C ASP A 44 -16.68 0.23 14.44
N ASN A 45 -15.90 0.43 15.51
CA ASN A 45 -15.42 1.74 15.91
C ASN A 45 -14.33 2.25 14.96
N VAL A 46 -14.73 3.12 14.03
CA VAL A 46 -13.83 3.73 13.04
C VAL A 46 -12.73 4.59 13.66
N GLU A 47 -12.93 5.15 14.86
CA GLU A 47 -11.91 5.96 15.52
C GLU A 47 -10.70 5.10 15.93
N VAL A 48 -10.93 3.85 16.34
CA VAL A 48 -9.84 2.89 16.59
C VAL A 48 -9.02 2.68 15.32
N ALA A 49 -9.67 2.45 14.17
CA ALA A 49 -8.96 2.29 12.90
C ALA A 49 -8.24 3.57 12.47
N LYS A 50 -8.79 4.76 12.75
CA LYS A 50 -8.14 6.05 12.43
C LYS A 50 -6.88 6.27 13.25
N GLU A 51 -6.92 5.99 14.55
CA GLU A 51 -5.74 6.11 15.41
C GLU A 51 -4.65 5.13 15.00
N ILE A 52 -5.00 3.85 14.77
CA ILE A 52 -4.04 2.86 14.28
C ILE A 52 -3.47 3.26 12.90
N ALA A 53 -4.31 3.77 12.00
CA ALA A 53 -3.85 4.24 10.70
C ALA A 53 -2.86 5.41 10.80
N LYS A 54 -2.93 6.27 11.83
CA LYS A 54 -1.91 7.31 12.05
C LYS A 54 -0.57 6.69 12.42
N VAL A 55 -0.56 5.66 13.28
CA VAL A 55 0.69 5.00 13.73
C VAL A 55 1.50 4.45 12.56
N VAL A 56 0.84 3.82 11.58
CA VAL A 56 1.55 3.23 10.43
C VAL A 56 1.81 4.21 9.27
N ARG A 57 1.14 5.37 9.25
CA ARG A 57 1.20 6.32 8.12
C ARG A 57 2.48 7.14 8.15
N ALA A 58 3.19 7.17 7.02
CA ALA A 58 4.43 7.94 6.86
C ALA A 58 4.29 9.42 7.26
N SER A 59 3.22 10.10 6.82
CA SER A 59 3.01 11.53 7.11
C SER A 59 2.73 11.84 8.58
N SER A 60 2.52 10.81 9.40
CA SER A 60 2.31 10.91 10.85
C SER A 60 3.51 10.39 11.64
N GLY A 61 4.65 10.13 10.97
CA GLY A 61 5.86 9.58 11.60
C GLY A 61 5.95 8.05 11.59
N GLY A 62 5.00 7.36 10.97
CA GLY A 62 5.00 5.91 10.81
C GLY A 62 5.96 5.40 9.73
N PHE A 63 5.60 4.29 9.11
CA PHE A 63 6.46 3.64 8.12
C PHE A 63 6.65 4.48 6.86
N ARG A 64 7.92 4.77 6.51
CA ARG A 64 8.25 5.28 5.18
C ARG A 64 7.76 4.28 4.13
N GLY A 65 6.95 4.75 3.19
CA GLY A 65 6.38 3.89 2.15
C GLY A 65 4.94 3.45 2.41
N ILE A 66 4.32 3.87 3.52
CA ILE A 66 2.90 3.60 3.80
C ILE A 66 2.09 4.89 3.82
N LYS A 67 1.01 4.90 3.03
CA LYS A 67 -0.12 5.83 3.20
C LYS A 67 -1.28 5.01 3.74
N ALA A 68 -1.90 5.41 4.83
CA ALA A 68 -2.99 4.66 5.45
C ALA A 68 -4.20 5.55 5.73
N LEU A 69 -5.38 4.96 5.93
CA LEU A 69 -6.61 5.60 6.38
C LEU A 69 -7.39 4.63 7.27
N GLY A 70 -8.05 5.14 8.30
CA GLY A 70 -9.04 4.37 9.06
C GLY A 70 -10.41 4.56 8.44
N LEU A 71 -11.07 3.48 8.07
CA LEU A 71 -12.33 3.48 7.33
C LEU A 71 -13.36 2.57 8.00
N LEU A 72 -14.63 2.85 7.75
CA LEU A 72 -15.76 1.97 7.99
C LEU A 72 -16.51 1.83 6.65
N PRO A 73 -16.20 0.81 5.83
CA PRO A 73 -16.67 0.75 4.44
C PRO A 73 -18.20 0.70 4.30
N VAL A 74 -18.88 0.09 5.27
CA VAL A 74 -20.35 -0.05 5.30
C VAL A 74 -20.84 0.28 6.72
N PRO A 75 -21.95 1.04 6.88
CA PRO A 75 -22.56 1.25 8.20
C PRO A 75 -22.89 -0.07 8.91
N GLY A 76 -22.52 -0.20 10.18
CA GLY A 76 -22.65 -1.46 10.94
C GLY A 76 -21.70 -2.58 10.52
N GLY A 77 -20.78 -2.29 9.58
CA GLY A 77 -19.70 -3.18 9.18
C GLY A 77 -18.51 -3.13 10.14
N ARG A 78 -17.36 -3.60 9.66
CA ARG A 78 -16.12 -3.62 10.45
C ARG A 78 -15.23 -2.45 10.08
N ALA A 79 -14.61 -1.86 11.09
CA ALA A 79 -13.57 -0.86 10.92
C ALA A 79 -12.32 -1.51 10.30
N GLN A 80 -11.64 -0.74 9.46
CA GLN A 80 -10.54 -1.22 8.64
C GLN A 80 -9.42 -0.19 8.59
N VAL A 81 -8.18 -0.65 8.73
CA VAL A 81 -6.99 0.13 8.39
C VAL A 81 -6.69 -0.13 6.92
N SER A 82 -7.07 0.79 6.04
CA SER A 82 -6.79 0.71 4.61
C SER A 82 -5.43 1.32 4.31
N MET A 83 -4.59 0.62 3.55
CA MET A 83 -3.24 1.06 3.24
C MET A 83 -2.91 0.98 1.76
N ASN A 84 -2.22 2.02 1.30
CA ASN A 84 -1.44 2.04 0.08
C ASN A 84 0.03 1.95 0.46
N VAL A 85 0.62 0.76 0.28
CA VAL A 85 2.05 0.51 0.48
C VAL A 85 2.76 0.85 -0.83
N VAL A 86 3.30 2.06 -0.91
CA VAL A 86 3.98 2.60 -2.11
C VAL A 86 5.43 2.15 -2.23
N ASP A 87 5.99 1.58 -1.18
CA ASP A 87 7.33 0.98 -1.17
C ASP A 87 7.37 -0.24 -0.24
N TYR A 88 6.98 -1.40 -0.77
CA TYR A 88 6.87 -2.65 -0.01
C TYR A 88 8.23 -3.23 0.42
N GLU A 89 9.34 -2.75 -0.16
CA GLU A 89 10.69 -3.17 0.23
C GLU A 89 11.16 -2.40 1.46
N ALA A 90 10.82 -1.12 1.55
CA ALA A 90 11.09 -0.30 2.73
C ALA A 90 10.15 -0.61 3.91
N ALA A 91 8.87 -0.90 3.60
CA ALA A 91 7.85 -1.26 4.57
C ALA A 91 7.13 -2.56 4.18
N PRO A 92 7.71 -3.72 4.53
CA PRO A 92 7.11 -5.03 4.23
C PRO A 92 5.73 -5.21 4.88
N LEU A 93 4.84 -5.93 4.19
CA LEU A 93 3.45 -6.11 4.63
C LEU A 93 3.35 -6.73 6.02
N TYR A 94 4.12 -7.79 6.29
CA TYR A 94 4.11 -8.45 7.61
C TYR A 94 4.38 -7.45 8.75
N ARG A 95 5.31 -6.51 8.56
CA ARG A 95 5.69 -5.55 9.61
C ARG A 95 4.56 -4.56 9.89
N ALA A 96 3.90 -4.08 8.84
CA ALA A 96 2.73 -3.22 8.99
C ALA A 96 1.58 -3.95 9.69
N VAL A 97 1.31 -5.20 9.31
CA VAL A 97 0.26 -6.03 9.93
C VAL A 97 0.56 -6.30 11.41
N GLU A 98 1.80 -6.64 11.77
CA GLU A 98 2.16 -6.88 13.18
C GLU A 98 2.06 -5.61 14.02
N VAL A 99 2.45 -4.44 13.50
CA VAL A 99 2.21 -3.17 14.21
C VAL A 99 0.72 -2.89 14.37
N ILE A 100 -0.09 -3.09 13.34
CA ILE A 100 -1.55 -2.94 13.44
C ILE A 100 -2.14 -3.91 14.46
N ARG A 101 -1.64 -5.15 14.52
CA ARG A 101 -2.08 -6.16 15.49
C ARG A 101 -1.76 -5.73 16.92
N MET A 102 -0.53 -5.24 17.16
CA MET A 102 -0.13 -4.72 18.47
C MET A 102 -0.96 -3.50 18.88
N GLU A 103 -1.16 -2.54 17.98
CA GLU A 103 -1.96 -1.36 18.27
C GLU A 103 -3.43 -1.69 18.48
N ALA A 104 -4.03 -2.58 17.66
CA ALA A 104 -5.40 -3.05 17.87
C ALA A 104 -5.58 -3.67 19.26
N ALA A 105 -4.63 -4.49 19.71
CA ALA A 105 -4.67 -5.09 21.03
C ALA A 105 -4.66 -4.04 22.16
N ARG A 106 -3.94 -2.93 22.00
CA ARG A 106 -3.95 -1.81 22.97
C ARG A 106 -5.33 -1.15 23.10
N TRP A 107 -6.14 -1.21 22.06
CA TRP A 107 -7.52 -0.73 22.04
C TRP A 107 -8.55 -1.80 22.42
N GLY A 108 -8.12 -3.00 22.82
CA GLY A 108 -9.01 -4.13 23.10
C GLY A 108 -9.67 -4.73 21.86
N ALA A 109 -9.16 -4.40 20.66
CA ALA A 109 -9.59 -4.95 19.38
C ALA A 109 -8.58 -6.00 18.88
N ARG A 110 -8.98 -6.76 17.86
CA ARG A 110 -8.15 -7.78 17.20
C ARG A 110 -8.22 -7.62 15.69
N VAL A 111 -7.14 -8.01 15.04
CA VAL A 111 -7.10 -8.17 13.58
C VAL A 111 -7.82 -9.46 13.22
N MET A 112 -8.91 -9.34 12.46
CA MET A 112 -9.70 -10.49 11.97
C MET A 112 -9.13 -11.10 10.71
N GLY A 113 -8.39 -10.32 9.93
CA GLY A 113 -7.83 -10.75 8.67
C GLY A 113 -7.37 -9.57 7.84
N THR A 114 -6.83 -9.88 6.67
CA THR A 114 -6.29 -8.89 5.75
C THR A 114 -6.87 -9.09 4.36
N GLU A 115 -6.89 -8.04 3.57
CA GLU A 115 -7.44 -8.03 2.22
C GLU A 115 -6.43 -7.39 1.27
N LEU A 116 -6.07 -8.10 0.20
CA LEU A 116 -5.34 -7.54 -0.93
C LEU A 116 -6.34 -7.03 -1.97
N VAL A 117 -6.23 -5.76 -2.35
CA VAL A 117 -7.08 -5.16 -3.38
C VAL A 117 -6.31 -5.11 -4.70
N GLY A 118 -6.72 -5.94 -5.65
CA GLY A 118 -6.11 -6.02 -6.98
C GLY A 118 -4.85 -6.89 -7.01
N LEU A 119 -3.82 -6.44 -7.73
CA LEU A 119 -2.58 -7.19 -7.95
C LEU A 119 -1.48 -6.74 -6.98
N THR A 120 -0.53 -7.64 -6.71
CA THR A 120 0.65 -7.36 -5.89
C THR A 120 1.91 -7.94 -6.52
N PRO A 121 3.08 -7.30 -6.35
CA PRO A 121 4.36 -7.95 -6.64
C PRO A 121 4.53 -9.20 -5.78
N ALA A 122 4.89 -10.33 -6.40
CA ALA A 122 5.10 -11.60 -5.69
C ALA A 122 6.04 -11.46 -4.48
N LYS A 123 7.05 -10.59 -4.59
CA LYS A 123 8.03 -10.35 -3.53
C LYS A 123 7.38 -9.89 -2.22
N ALA A 124 6.34 -9.06 -2.28
CA ALA A 124 5.66 -8.56 -1.09
C ALA A 124 5.00 -9.67 -0.27
N LEU A 125 4.48 -10.70 -0.95
CA LEU A 125 3.90 -11.89 -0.31
C LEU A 125 5.00 -12.85 0.16
N ILE A 126 6.00 -13.11 -0.67
CA ILE A 126 7.12 -14.02 -0.35
C ILE A 126 7.90 -13.53 0.87
N ASP A 127 8.20 -12.24 0.97
CA ASP A 127 8.88 -11.67 2.13
C ASP A 127 8.05 -11.86 3.42
N SER A 128 6.72 -11.80 3.31
CA SER A 128 5.82 -12.05 4.44
C SER A 128 5.78 -13.53 4.82
N ALA A 129 5.75 -14.44 3.84
CA ALA A 129 5.82 -15.87 4.07
C ALA A 129 7.16 -16.27 4.73
N ALA A 130 8.28 -15.76 4.22
CA ALA A 130 9.60 -16.01 4.77
C ALA A 130 9.72 -15.52 6.22
N TYR A 131 9.14 -14.35 6.53
CA TYR A 131 9.06 -13.85 7.90
C TYR A 131 8.23 -14.78 8.80
N TYR A 132 6.99 -15.11 8.47
CA TYR A 132 6.15 -15.91 9.37
C TYR A 132 6.60 -17.37 9.51
N LEU A 133 7.22 -17.94 8.47
CA LEU A 133 7.76 -19.31 8.50
C LEU A 133 9.17 -19.39 9.10
N GLN A 134 9.83 -18.27 9.37
CA GLN A 134 11.19 -18.20 9.90
C GLN A 134 12.19 -18.97 9.02
N LEU A 135 12.13 -18.78 7.70
CA LEU A 135 12.98 -19.52 6.77
C LEU A 135 14.44 -19.05 6.87
N GLU A 136 15.31 -19.91 7.38
CA GLU A 136 16.74 -19.63 7.51
C GLU A 136 17.45 -19.66 6.15
N GLY A 137 18.26 -18.63 5.87
CA GLY A 137 19.03 -18.53 4.63
C GLY A 137 18.18 -18.45 3.36
N PHE A 138 16.89 -18.13 3.48
CA PHE A 138 15.98 -18.14 2.34
C PHE A 138 16.20 -16.96 1.40
N GLU A 139 16.41 -17.28 0.12
CA GLU A 139 16.57 -16.30 -0.93
C GLU A 139 15.51 -16.52 -2.00
N GLY A 140 14.45 -15.71 -1.93
CA GLY A 140 13.28 -15.85 -2.81
C GLY A 140 13.66 -15.98 -4.29
N ARG A 141 14.55 -15.13 -4.81
CA ARG A 141 15.01 -15.19 -6.21
C ARG A 141 15.66 -16.53 -6.61
N ARG A 142 16.28 -17.25 -5.67
CA ARG A 142 16.98 -18.52 -5.90
C ARG A 142 16.19 -19.76 -5.52
N GLN A 143 15.15 -19.61 -4.69
CA GLN A 143 14.42 -20.77 -4.14
C GLN A 143 12.92 -20.78 -4.48
N VAL A 144 12.36 -19.69 -5.03
CA VAL A 144 10.98 -19.66 -5.53
C VAL A 144 10.96 -20.14 -6.97
N LEU A 145 10.26 -21.24 -7.23
CA LEU A 145 10.21 -21.89 -8.55
C LEU A 145 9.74 -20.91 -9.65
N GLU A 146 8.68 -20.16 -9.40
CA GLU A 146 8.07 -19.23 -10.36
C GLU A 146 9.04 -18.13 -10.81
N TYR A 147 9.94 -17.68 -9.93
CA TYR A 147 10.97 -16.72 -10.31
C TYR A 147 11.98 -17.28 -11.32
N HIS A 148 12.24 -18.59 -11.30
CA HIS A 148 13.09 -19.24 -12.32
C HIS A 148 12.34 -19.41 -13.63
N LEU A 149 11.06 -19.83 -13.55
CA LEU A 149 10.24 -20.06 -14.73
C LEU A 149 10.00 -18.76 -15.51
N ILE A 150 9.72 -17.66 -14.81
CA ILE A 150 9.48 -16.35 -15.43
C ILE A 150 10.80 -15.74 -15.93
N GLY A 151 11.90 -15.91 -15.20
CA GLY A 151 13.23 -15.42 -15.60
C GLY A 151 13.85 -16.15 -16.80
N SER A 152 13.40 -17.37 -17.10
CA SER A 152 13.92 -18.19 -18.21
C SER A 152 13.23 -17.93 -19.56
N GLY A 153 12.17 -17.10 -19.58
CA GLY A 153 11.43 -16.73 -20.80
C GLY A 153 11.97 -15.49 -21.52
N GLY A 154 12.91 -14.76 -20.92
CA GLY A 154 13.63 -13.66 -21.55
C GLY A 154 14.78 -14.18 -22.39
N GLY A 155 14.46 -14.65 -23.61
CA GLY A 155 15.46 -14.98 -24.62
C GLY A 155 16.46 -13.83 -24.77
N LYS A 156 17.74 -14.21 -24.86
CA LYS A 156 18.86 -13.36 -25.27
C LYS A 156 18.42 -12.44 -26.41
N HIS A 157 18.44 -11.13 -26.18
CA HIS A 157 18.57 -10.18 -27.27
C HIS A 157 20.04 -10.23 -27.70
N GLU A 158 20.32 -11.00 -28.76
CA GLU A 158 21.38 -10.68 -29.71
C GLU A 158 20.98 -9.44 -30.53
#